data_AF-A0A7Z9FBK8-F1
#
_entry.id   AF-A0A7Z9FBK8-F1
#
_cell.length_a   1.000
_cell.length_b   1.000
_cell.length_c   1.000
_cell.angle_alpha   90.00
_cell.angle_beta   90.00
_cell.angle_gamma   90.00
#
_symmetry.space_group_name_H-M   'P 1'
#
loop_
_entity.id
_entity.type
_entity.pdbx_description
1 polymer ?
#
loop_
_entity_poly.entity_id
_entity_poly.type
_entity_poly.pdbx_seq_one_letter_code
_entity_poly.pdbx_strand_id
1 'polypeptide(L)'
;DRLSVEEVAQEFNDLFIGVIQGELLPYGSHYLTGFLNEKPLAELRGAMSELGIGRSDTASEPEDHIASLFEIMHGMILGDYGKPVSLADQFKFFKDHVETWSIKFFEDLEAAKSARLFMSVGLIGRLFMEIEGEAFKIAA
;
A
#
# COMPACT_ATOMS: atom_id res chain seq x y z
N ASP A 1 17.84 -8.97 -19.62
CA ASP A 1 18.87 -9.48 -18.69
C ASP A 1 18.35 -9.52 -17.27
N ARG A 2 18.79 -10.51 -16.50
CA ARG A 2 18.38 -10.69 -15.10
C ARG A 2 19.19 -9.76 -14.21
N LEU A 3 18.52 -9.03 -13.33
CA LEU A 3 19.16 -8.17 -12.33
C LEU A 3 19.85 -8.99 -11.24
N SER A 4 20.99 -8.53 -10.77
CA SER A 4 21.62 -9.03 -9.54
C SER A 4 20.85 -8.55 -8.29
N VAL A 5 21.11 -9.18 -7.14
CA VAL A 5 20.50 -8.76 -5.87
C VAL A 5 20.95 -7.35 -5.49
N GLU A 6 22.22 -7.03 -5.76
CA GLU A 6 22.80 -5.71 -5.51
C GLU A 6 22.15 -4.64 -6.41
N GLU A 7 21.89 -4.95 -7.68
CA GLU A 7 21.17 -4.04 -8.59
C GLU A 7 19.74 -3.78 -8.10
N VAL A 8 19.02 -4.82 -7.64
CA VAL A 8 17.67 -4.67 -7.10
C VAL A 8 17.67 -3.90 -5.77
N ALA A 9 18.67 -4.12 -4.92
CA ALA A 9 18.81 -3.38 -3.66
C ALA A 9 19.10 -1.89 -3.92
N GLN A 10 19.91 -1.58 -4.94
CA GLN A 10 20.16 -0.20 -5.35
C GLN A 10 18.88 0.44 -5.91
N GLU A 11 18.18 -0.25 -6.81
CA GLU A 11 16.89 0.19 -7.34
C GLU A 11 15.88 0.48 -6.22
N PHE A 12 15.76 -0.41 -5.23
CA PHE A 12 14.90 -0.21 -4.06
C PHE A 12 15.30 1.04 -3.26
N ASN A 13 16.60 1.24 -3.04
CA ASN A 13 17.08 2.44 -2.36
C ASN A 13 16.72 3.70 -3.14
N ASP A 14 16.96 3.73 -4.45
CA ASP A 14 16.68 4.91 -5.29
C ASP A 14 15.17 5.23 -5.31
N LEU A 15 14.32 4.21 -5.37
CA LEU A 15 12.87 4.38 -5.42
C LEU A 15 12.26 4.83 -4.10
N PHE A 16 12.67 4.25 -2.96
CA PHE A 16 11.90 4.38 -1.71
C PHE A 16 12.66 5.02 -0.55
N ILE A 17 13.99 5.09 -0.60
CA ILE A 17 14.82 5.57 0.51
C ILE A 17 15.50 6.89 0.11
N GLY A 18 16.33 6.85 -0.93
CA GLY A 18 17.15 7.94 -1.41
C GLY A 18 18.14 8.48 -0.37
N VAL A 19 18.87 9.53 -0.73
CA VAL A 19 19.78 10.23 0.22
C VAL A 19 19.03 11.27 1.05
N ILE A 20 18.07 11.95 0.41
CA ILE A 20 17.18 12.93 1.05
C ILE A 20 15.76 12.37 1.10
N GLN A 21 15.33 11.76 0.00
CA GLN A 21 14.04 11.12 -0.20
C GLN A 21 14.15 10.20 -1.42
N GLY A 22 13.43 9.08 -1.43
CA GLY A 22 13.26 8.24 -2.61
C GLY A 22 12.49 8.97 -3.73
N GLU A 23 12.53 8.42 -4.94
CA GLU A 23 11.69 8.92 -6.05
C GLU A 23 10.20 8.91 -5.70
N LEU A 24 9.77 7.97 -4.85
CA LEU A 24 8.39 7.78 -4.45
C LEU A 24 8.28 7.69 -2.93
N LEU A 25 7.16 8.19 -2.41
CA LEU A 25 6.77 8.06 -1.01
C LEU A 25 5.50 7.20 -0.96
N PRO A 26 5.61 5.89 -0.69
CA PRO A 26 4.51 4.93 -0.82
C PRO A 26 3.52 4.99 0.35
N TYR A 27 3.03 6.19 0.70
CA TYR A 27 2.13 6.44 1.83
C TYR A 27 0.85 7.11 1.37
N GLY A 28 -0.30 6.62 1.85
CA GLY A 28 -1.61 7.17 1.52
C GLY A 28 -1.76 8.64 1.88
N SER A 29 -1.28 9.07 3.04
CA SER A 29 -1.28 10.47 3.45
C SER A 29 -0.54 11.37 2.44
N HIS A 30 0.64 10.96 1.99
CA HIS A 30 1.40 11.72 1.00
C HIS A 30 0.67 11.80 -0.35
N TYR A 31 0.15 10.68 -0.87
CA TYR A 31 -0.56 10.68 -2.15
C TYR A 31 -1.87 11.48 -2.12
N LEU A 32 -2.55 11.51 -0.98
CA LEU A 32 -3.85 12.19 -0.84
C LEU A 32 -3.72 13.67 -0.46
N THR A 33 -2.67 14.08 0.26
CA THR A 33 -2.54 15.45 0.78
C THR A 33 -1.25 16.17 0.39
N GLY A 34 -0.25 15.43 -0.10
CA GLY A 34 1.12 15.91 -0.30
C GLY A 34 2.01 15.83 0.93
N PHE A 35 1.48 15.48 2.11
CA PHE A 35 2.23 15.46 3.38
C PHE A 35 2.03 14.14 4.14
N LEU A 36 3.11 13.66 4.75
CA LEU A 36 3.08 12.47 5.61
C LEU A 36 2.36 12.75 6.94
N ASN A 37 1.78 11.70 7.52
CA ASN A 37 1.16 11.74 8.86
C ASN A 37 -0.04 12.69 8.99
N GLU A 38 -0.75 12.92 7.89
CA GLU A 38 -1.92 13.78 7.84
C GLU A 38 -3.24 13.05 8.16
N LYS A 39 -4.35 13.78 8.05
CA LYS A 39 -5.72 13.28 8.28
C LYS A 39 -6.01 11.86 7.73
N PRO A 40 -5.60 11.46 6.51
CA PRO A 40 -5.86 10.09 6.03
C PRO A 40 -5.28 8.99 6.93
N LEU A 41 -4.10 9.21 7.51
CA LEU A 41 -3.50 8.26 8.45
C LEU A 41 -4.28 8.19 9.77
N ALA A 42 -4.82 9.32 10.24
CA ALA A 42 -5.66 9.32 11.43
C ALA A 42 -6.97 8.55 11.20
N GLU A 43 -7.57 8.68 10.00
CA GLU A 43 -8.75 7.91 9.59
C GLU A 43 -8.45 6.42 9.51
N LEU A 44 -7.31 6.04 8.92
CA LEU A 44 -6.84 4.64 8.91
C LEU A 44 -6.68 4.08 10.32
N ARG A 45 -6.07 4.81 11.24
CA ARG A 45 -5.92 4.39 12.65
C ARG A 45 -7.27 4.21 13.34
N GLY A 46 -8.28 5.01 12.97
CA GLY A 46 -9.66 4.81 13.42
C GLY A 46 -10.21 3.47 12.96
N ALA A 47 -10.11 3.17 11.67
CA ALA A 47 -10.57 1.89 11.10
C ALA A 47 -9.81 0.69 11.70
N MET A 48 -8.49 0.80 11.88
CA MET A 48 -7.69 -0.23 12.56
C MET A 48 -8.19 -0.49 13.99
N SER A 49 -8.47 0.55 14.75
CA SER A 49 -9.01 0.45 16.11
C SER A 49 -10.37 -0.27 16.15
N GLU A 50 -11.27 0.06 15.22
CA GLU A 50 -12.58 -0.60 15.07
C GLU A 50 -12.45 -2.10 14.76
N LEU A 51 -11.41 -2.47 14.01
CA LEU A 51 -11.08 -3.86 13.65
C LEU A 51 -10.24 -4.58 14.72
N GLY A 52 -9.84 -3.91 15.81
CA GLY A 52 -8.96 -4.47 16.84
C GLY A 52 -7.51 -4.67 16.40
N ILE A 53 -7.08 -3.97 15.35
CA ILE A 53 -5.75 -4.06 14.77
C ILE A 53 -4.82 -3.06 15.46
N GLY A 54 -3.79 -3.58 16.14
CA GLY A 54 -2.74 -2.76 16.75
C GLY A 54 -1.55 -2.53 15.83
N ARG A 55 -0.81 -1.44 16.07
CA ARG A 55 0.51 -1.24 15.45
C ARG A 55 1.50 -2.23 16.06
N SER A 56 2.38 -2.80 15.22
CA SER A 56 3.53 -3.56 15.70
C SER A 56 4.56 -2.64 16.38
N ASP A 57 5.09 -3.08 17.53
CA ASP A 57 6.14 -2.37 18.27
C ASP A 57 7.45 -2.24 17.46
N THR A 58 7.65 -3.09 16.45
CA THR A 58 8.85 -3.09 15.60
C THR A 58 8.67 -2.34 14.29
N ALA A 59 7.49 -1.80 14.00
CA ALA A 59 7.21 -1.10 12.75
C ALA A 59 7.84 0.31 12.76
N SER A 60 8.84 0.54 11.89
CA SER A 60 9.46 1.84 11.67
C SER A 60 8.59 2.79 10.86
N GLU A 61 7.80 2.24 9.93
CA GLU A 61 6.97 3.01 9.01
C GLU A 61 5.57 3.30 9.57
N PRO A 62 4.96 4.44 9.18
CA PRO A 62 3.53 4.69 9.34
C PRO A 62 2.65 3.60 8.71
N GLU A 63 1.45 3.43 9.28
CA GLU A 63 0.55 2.34 8.93
C GLU A 63 -0.08 2.49 7.52
N ASP A 64 -0.05 3.70 6.96
CA ASP A 64 -0.56 4.01 5.61
C ASP A 64 0.46 3.74 4.50
N HIS A 65 1.59 3.10 4.81
CA HIS A 65 2.52 2.57 3.81
C HIS A 65 1.84 1.47 2.98
N ILE A 66 2.00 1.44 1.65
CA ILE A 66 1.30 0.49 0.76
C ILE A 66 1.47 -0.97 1.19
N ALA A 67 2.68 -1.37 1.58
CA ALA A 67 2.97 -2.72 2.06
C ALA A 67 2.24 -3.03 3.38
N SER A 68 2.13 -2.06 4.27
CA SER A 68 1.41 -2.21 5.54
C SER A 68 -0.09 -2.37 5.30
N LEU A 69 -0.66 -1.63 4.35
CA LEU A 69 -2.07 -1.79 3.97
C LEU A 69 -2.37 -3.17 3.38
N PHE A 70 -1.47 -3.70 2.56
CA PHE A 70 -1.62 -5.07 2.03
C PHE A 70 -1.48 -6.13 3.11
N GLU A 71 -0.59 -5.94 4.08
CA GLU A 71 -0.50 -6.83 5.25
C GLU A 71 -1.76 -6.78 6.11
N ILE A 72 -2.34 -5.58 6.30
CA ILE A 72 -3.62 -5.42 7.00
C ILE A 72 -4.73 -6.16 6.26
N MET A 73 -4.86 -5.98 4.94
CA MET A 73 -5.83 -6.70 4.13
C MET A 73 -5.63 -8.21 4.20
N HIS A 74 -4.38 -8.68 4.14
CA HIS A 74 -4.05 -10.10 4.28
C HIS A 74 -4.56 -10.66 5.62
N GLY A 75 -4.26 -9.99 6.73
CA GLY A 75 -4.71 -10.40 8.05
C GLY A 75 -6.23 -10.32 8.22
N MET A 76 -6.90 -9.35 7.59
CA MET A 76 -8.36 -9.27 7.56
C MET A 76 -8.99 -10.47 6.84
N ILE A 77 -8.39 -10.91 5.73
CA ILE A 77 -8.86 -12.04 4.92
C ILE A 77 -8.64 -13.37 5.65
N LEU A 78 -7.45 -13.60 6.21
CA LEU A 78 -7.11 -14.86 6.89
C LEU A 78 -7.64 -14.93 8.33
N GLY A 79 -7.95 -13.78 8.92
CA GLY A 79 -8.44 -13.69 10.29
C GLY A 79 -7.35 -13.63 11.36
N ASP A 80 -6.18 -13.10 11.02
CA ASP A 80 -5.04 -12.96 11.94
C ASP A 80 -5.35 -12.02 13.12
N TYR A 81 -6.35 -11.16 12.96
CA TYR A 81 -6.86 -10.25 14.00
C TYR A 81 -8.01 -10.85 14.82
N GLY A 82 -8.19 -12.18 14.75
CA GLY A 82 -9.09 -12.96 15.60
C GLY A 82 -10.07 -13.83 14.83
N LYS A 83 -10.66 -13.31 13.74
CA LYS A 83 -11.48 -14.06 12.79
C LYS A 83 -11.46 -13.36 11.43
N PRO A 84 -11.73 -14.07 10.32
CA PRO A 84 -11.90 -13.43 9.02
C PRO A 84 -12.93 -12.31 9.11
N VAL A 85 -12.55 -11.13 8.63
CA VAL A 85 -13.41 -9.96 8.57
C VAL A 85 -14.48 -10.17 7.48
N SER A 86 -15.67 -9.59 7.64
CA SER A 86 -16.73 -9.74 6.65
C SER A 86 -16.31 -9.14 5.30
N LEU A 87 -16.80 -9.70 4.18
CA LEU A 87 -16.46 -9.16 2.85
C LEU A 87 -16.88 -7.69 2.69
N ALA A 88 -17.98 -7.29 3.33
CA ALA A 88 -18.45 -5.90 3.33
C ALA A 88 -17.48 -4.96 4.05
N ASP A 89 -16.93 -5.38 5.19
CA ASP A 89 -15.96 -4.58 5.95
C ASP A 89 -14.58 -4.59 5.28
N GLN A 90 -14.19 -5.70 4.64
CA GLN A 90 -13.00 -5.76 3.77
C GLN A 90 -13.13 -4.77 2.60
N PHE A 91 -14.28 -4.76 1.93
CA PHE A 91 -14.53 -3.81 0.83
C PHE A 91 -14.48 -2.37 1.33
N LYS A 92 -15.13 -2.06 2.46
CA LYS A 92 -15.10 -0.73 3.05
C LYS A 92 -13.65 -0.28 3.33
N PHE A 93 -12.85 -1.13 3.97
CA PHE A 93 -11.44 -0.81 4.24
C PHE A 93 -10.64 -0.60 2.96
N PHE A 94 -10.78 -1.52 1.99
CA PHE A 94 -10.10 -1.43 0.69
C PHE A 94 -10.43 -0.11 -0.02
N LYS A 95 -11.72 0.20 -0.14
CA LYS A 95 -12.20 1.40 -0.81
C LYS A 95 -11.69 2.67 -0.13
N ASP A 96 -11.77 2.74 1.19
CA ASP A 96 -11.47 3.96 1.93
C ASP A 96 -9.97 4.22 2.09
N HIS A 97 -9.16 3.15 2.25
CA HIS A 97 -7.75 3.29 2.63
C HIS A 97 -6.74 2.80 1.59
N VAL A 98 -7.16 2.00 0.60
CA VAL A 98 -6.26 1.41 -0.41
C VAL A 98 -6.57 1.94 -1.81
N GLU A 99 -7.78 1.76 -2.31
CA GLU A 99 -8.19 2.08 -3.69
C GLU A 99 -8.00 3.58 -4.01
N THR A 100 -8.26 4.45 -3.02
CA THR A 100 -8.26 5.92 -3.19
C THR A 100 -6.96 6.53 -3.72
N TRP A 101 -5.84 5.82 -3.61
CA TRP A 101 -4.52 6.33 -4.00
C TRP A 101 -3.59 5.29 -4.62
N SER A 102 -3.79 4.00 -4.35
CA SER A 102 -2.87 2.93 -4.75
C SER A 102 -2.68 2.81 -6.26
N ILE A 103 -3.73 3.00 -7.07
CA ILE A 103 -3.63 2.99 -8.54
C ILE A 103 -2.61 4.04 -9.00
N LYS A 104 -2.74 5.27 -8.50
CA LYS A 104 -1.83 6.36 -8.83
C LYS A 104 -0.40 6.07 -8.38
N PHE A 105 -0.22 5.49 -7.19
CA PHE A 105 1.08 5.04 -6.73
C PHE A 105 1.72 4.01 -7.67
N PHE A 106 0.95 3.01 -8.11
CA PHE A 106 1.46 1.98 -9.01
C PHE A 106 1.73 2.50 -10.43
N GLU A 107 0.96 3.47 -10.93
CA GLU A 107 1.28 4.20 -12.16
C GLU A 107 2.61 4.94 -12.05
N ASP A 108 2.85 5.64 -10.93
CA ASP A 108 4.09 6.37 -10.70
C ASP A 108 5.28 5.41 -10.54
N LEU A 109 5.07 4.25 -9.91
CA LEU A 109 6.07 3.19 -9.79
C LEU A 109 6.42 2.56 -11.15
N GLU A 110 5.43 2.36 -12.01
CA GLU A 110 5.62 1.90 -13.39
C GLU A 110 6.45 2.91 -14.20
N ALA A 111 6.27 4.21 -13.94
CA ALA A 111 6.91 5.31 -14.68
C ALA A 111 8.19 5.88 -14.04
N ALA A 112 8.60 5.38 -12.86
CA ALA A 112 9.75 5.92 -12.13
C ALA A 112 11.07 5.74 -12.89
N LYS A 113 12.00 6.69 -12.73
CA LYS A 113 13.20 6.76 -13.56
C LYS A 113 14.17 5.62 -13.29
N SER A 114 14.31 5.24 -12.03
CA SER A 114 15.19 4.14 -11.61
C SER A 114 14.52 2.77 -11.72
N ALA A 115 13.23 2.70 -12.07
CA ALA A 115 12.48 1.44 -12.11
C ALA A 115 12.97 0.53 -13.25
N ARG A 116 13.38 -0.68 -12.88
CA ARG A 116 13.75 -1.80 -13.75
C ARG A 116 12.95 -3.05 -13.37
N LEU A 117 13.13 -3.59 -12.16
CA LEU A 117 12.27 -4.64 -11.61
C LEU A 117 10.92 -4.07 -11.21
N PHE A 118 10.94 -2.96 -10.47
CA PHE A 118 9.76 -2.35 -9.88
C PHE A 118 8.81 -1.75 -10.91
N MET A 119 9.27 -1.53 -12.14
CA MET A 119 8.38 -1.19 -13.26
C MET A 119 7.31 -2.28 -13.47
N SER A 120 7.74 -3.56 -13.42
CA SER A 120 6.81 -4.69 -13.54
C SER A 120 5.93 -4.84 -12.30
N VAL A 121 6.46 -4.50 -11.12
CA VAL A 121 5.67 -4.46 -9.87
C VAL A 121 4.61 -3.37 -9.94
N GLY A 122 4.94 -2.20 -10.48
CA GLY A 122 4.01 -1.11 -10.77
C GLY A 122 2.87 -1.56 -11.69
N LEU A 123 3.22 -2.14 -12.84
CA LEU A 123 2.23 -2.69 -13.78
C LEU A 123 1.30 -3.72 -13.11
N ILE A 124 1.85 -4.71 -12.40
CA ILE A 124 1.06 -5.75 -11.73
C ILE A 124 0.18 -5.14 -10.66
N GLY A 125 0.73 -4.25 -9.81
CA GLY A 125 -0.01 -3.60 -8.74
C GLY A 125 -1.18 -2.77 -9.26
N ARG A 126 -0.96 -1.99 -10.33
CA ARG A 126 -2.02 -1.21 -10.98
C ARG A 126 -3.15 -2.09 -11.50
N LEU A 127 -2.81 -3.12 -12.29
CA LEU A 127 -3.80 -4.06 -12.82
C LEU A 127 -4.54 -4.80 -11.70
N PHE A 128 -3.83 -5.19 -10.65
CA PHE A 128 -4.42 -5.84 -9.48
C PHE A 128 -5.44 -4.92 -8.79
N MET A 129 -5.10 -3.65 -8.56
CA MET A 129 -6.03 -2.69 -7.94
C MET A 129 -7.26 -2.42 -8.81
N GLU A 130 -7.09 -2.30 -10.13
CA GLU A 130 -8.20 -2.15 -11.08
C GLU A 130 -9.16 -3.36 -11.03
N ILE A 131 -8.61 -4.58 -11.03
CA ILE A 131 -9.40 -5.82 -11.00
C ILE A 131 -10.13 -5.97 -9.66
N GLU A 132 -9.45 -5.79 -8.54
CA GLU A 132 -10.04 -5.91 -7.20
C GLU A 132 -11.13 -4.85 -6.97
N GLY A 133 -10.91 -3.61 -7.42
CA GLY A 133 -11.90 -2.55 -7.35
C GLY A 133 -13.20 -2.89 -8.08
N GLU A 134 -13.10 -3.50 -9.27
CA GLU A 134 -14.28 -3.99 -10.00
C GLU A 134 -14.91 -5.22 -9.34
N ALA A 135 -14.09 -6.18 -8.86
CA ALA A 135 -14.57 -7.38 -8.20
C ALA A 135 -15.38 -7.07 -6.94
N PHE A 136 -14.91 -6.15 -6.11
CA PHE A 136 -15.63 -5.71 -4.92
C PHE A 136 -16.97 -5.01 -5.25
N LYS A 137 -17.06 -4.24 -6.34
CA LYS A 137 -18.31 -3.60 -6.78
C LYS A 137 -19.37 -4.61 -7.21
N ILE A 138 -18.95 -5.76 -7.77
CA ILE A 138 -19.87 -6.83 -8.18
C ILE A 138 -20.36 -7.63 -6.97
N ALA A 139 -19.52 -7.78 -5.94
CA ALA A 139 -19.82 -8.54 -4.74
C ALA A 139 -20.67 -7.78 -3.70
N ALA A 140 -20.78 -6.46 -3.82
CA ALA A 140 -21.58 -5.57 -2.98
C ALA A 140 -23.05 -5.52 -3.41
#